data_AF-A0A7J4SLE4-F1
#
_entry.id   AF-A0A7J4SLE4-F1
#
_cell.length_a   1.000
_cell.length_b   1.000
_cell.length_c   1.000
_cell.angle_alpha   90.00
_cell.angle_beta   90.00
_cell.angle_gamma   90.00
#
_symmetry.space_group_name_H-M   'P 1'
#
loop_
_entity.id
_entity.type
_entity.pdbx_description
1 polymer ?
#
loop_
_entity_poly.entity_id
_entity_poly.type
_entity_poly.pdbx_seq_one_letter_code
_entity_poly.pdbx_strand_id
1 'polypeptide(L)'
;MGKSHFPIDLGVLTAIRQLTPQGSTIVELGSGNGTNRLTKEFKVYSIEDDKKWIGYCEDSNYIHAPLVEISEEKDSPLWYDVETISAQIPEDYDLVLVDGPSGKKGRSGLLANLEIFRKDVPFVIDDTLREHECHVAREMAYLLDRPLYVFWNFSIIAPDFLPVEKIARIQKAALQVLESEEDGYLKSYFSIPKPIVERDLEQLDSIISELNQKRLDVASLEASQRKLELIEKSFSLRLGRFLTYPLRILSIFKK
;
A
#
# COMPACT_ATOMS: atom_id res chain seq x y z
N MET A 1 -28.03 11.24 11.06
CA MET A 1 -26.89 11.68 10.24
C MET A 1 -26.30 10.43 9.61
N GLY A 2 -26.27 10.34 8.28
CA GLY A 2 -25.72 9.16 7.58
C GLY A 2 -24.20 9.08 7.71
N LYS A 3 -23.64 7.90 7.45
CA LYS A 3 -22.18 7.68 7.40
C LYS A 3 -21.55 8.60 6.34
N SER A 4 -20.44 9.25 6.67
CA SER A 4 -19.65 10.01 5.68
C SER A 4 -18.69 9.06 4.98
N HIS A 5 -18.72 9.04 3.65
CA HIS A 5 -17.85 8.20 2.81
C HIS A 5 -16.64 8.96 2.23
N PHE A 6 -16.44 10.21 2.65
CA PHE A 6 -15.32 11.05 2.21
C PHE A 6 -13.96 10.80 2.90
N PRO A 7 -13.85 10.24 4.12
CA PRO A 7 -12.54 10.00 4.72
C PRO A 7 -11.97 8.65 4.29
N ILE A 8 -10.64 8.58 4.17
CA ILE A 8 -9.86 7.35 4.00
C ILE A 8 -10.34 6.28 4.98
N ASP A 9 -10.81 5.18 4.40
CA ASP A 9 -11.35 4.05 5.14
C ASP A 9 -10.26 3.11 5.68
N LEU A 10 -10.68 2.10 6.43
CA LEU A 10 -9.75 1.12 7.02
C LEU A 10 -9.07 0.24 5.95
N GLY A 11 -9.73 -0.01 4.83
CA GLY A 11 -9.19 -0.81 3.72
C GLY A 11 -8.00 -0.11 3.07
N VAL A 12 -8.16 1.16 2.68
CA VAL A 12 -7.10 1.99 2.09
C VAL A 12 -5.95 2.19 3.10
N LEU A 13 -6.26 2.51 4.36
CA LEU A 13 -5.22 2.66 5.39
C LEU A 13 -4.46 1.35 5.62
N THR A 14 -5.13 0.20 5.59
CA THR A 14 -4.48 -1.11 5.69
C THR A 14 -3.62 -1.40 4.47
N ALA A 15 -4.07 -1.06 3.25
CA ALA A 15 -3.29 -1.16 2.03
C ALA A 15 -1.96 -0.39 2.17
N ILE A 16 -2.03 0.88 2.56
CA ILE A 16 -0.84 1.72 2.77
C ILE A 16 0.11 1.08 3.78
N ARG A 17 -0.39 0.63 4.94
CA ARG A 17 0.43 -0.07 5.96
C ARG A 17 1.07 -1.37 5.49
N GLN A 18 0.45 -2.08 4.54
CA GLN A 18 1.03 -3.29 3.96
C GLN A 18 2.05 -2.98 2.87
N LEU A 19 1.90 -1.85 2.18
CA LEU A 19 2.78 -1.43 1.09
C LEU A 19 4.04 -0.73 1.59
N THR A 20 3.91 0.10 2.63
CA THR A 20 5.00 0.95 3.14
C THR A 20 5.16 0.82 4.66
N PRO A 21 6.41 0.82 5.19
CA PRO A 21 6.66 0.87 6.62
C PRO A 21 6.08 2.14 7.28
N GLN A 22 5.75 2.06 8.57
CA GLN A 22 5.43 3.25 9.36
C GLN A 22 6.61 4.23 9.37
N GLY A 23 6.33 5.52 9.30
CA GLY A 23 7.31 6.61 9.22
C GLY A 23 7.78 6.94 7.80
N SER A 24 7.35 6.17 6.79
CA SER A 24 7.63 6.42 5.38
C SER A 24 7.00 7.72 4.88
N THR A 25 7.49 8.20 3.73
CA THR A 25 6.94 9.41 3.08
C THR A 25 5.90 9.03 2.04
N ILE A 26 4.75 9.69 2.07
CA ILE A 26 3.63 9.45 1.14
C ILE A 26 3.30 10.76 0.43
N VAL A 27 3.12 10.69 -0.88
CA VAL A 27 2.51 11.75 -1.67
C VAL A 27 1.03 11.46 -1.82
N GLU A 28 0.18 12.40 -1.40
CA GLU A 28 -1.28 12.30 -1.48
C GLU A 28 -1.80 13.34 -2.49
N LEU A 29 -2.61 12.92 -3.45
CA LEU A 29 -3.40 13.82 -4.28
C LEU A 29 -4.78 13.99 -3.65
N GLY A 30 -5.14 15.22 -3.30
CA GLY A 30 -6.37 15.55 -2.58
C GLY A 30 -6.24 15.38 -1.07
N SER A 31 -6.59 16.41 -0.30
CA SER A 31 -6.49 16.39 1.16
C SER A 31 -7.86 16.49 1.84
N GLY A 32 -7.91 16.06 3.10
CA GLY A 32 -9.12 16.25 3.90
C GLY A 32 -9.07 15.58 5.26
N ASN A 33 -10.23 15.08 5.71
CA ASN A 33 -10.34 14.41 7.01
C ASN A 33 -9.51 13.13 7.08
N GLY A 34 -9.37 12.41 5.95
CA GLY A 34 -8.55 11.21 5.85
C GLY A 34 -7.07 11.46 6.14
N THR A 35 -6.55 12.60 5.66
CA THR A 35 -5.15 13.03 5.86
C THR A 35 -4.75 13.04 7.34
N ASN A 36 -5.63 13.46 8.25
CA ASN A 36 -5.40 13.44 9.71
C ASN A 36 -5.13 12.03 10.28
N ARG A 37 -5.57 10.97 9.60
CA ARG A 37 -5.25 9.59 10.00
C ARG A 37 -3.89 9.17 9.46
N LEU A 38 -3.56 9.56 8.23
CA LEU A 38 -2.28 9.24 7.61
C LEU A 38 -1.10 9.88 8.33
N THR A 39 -1.21 11.17 8.69
CA THR A 39 -0.11 11.91 9.32
C THR A 39 0.31 11.38 10.70
N LYS A 40 -0.53 10.56 11.35
CA LYS A 40 -0.18 9.87 12.61
C LYS A 40 0.86 8.78 12.42
N GLU A 41 1.00 8.25 11.22
CA GLU A 41 1.83 7.10 10.92
C GLU A 41 2.87 7.37 9.83
N PHE A 42 2.67 8.39 9.00
CA PHE A 42 3.48 8.67 7.82
C PHE A 42 3.80 10.16 7.71
N LYS A 43 4.89 10.48 7.02
CA LYS A 43 5.15 11.85 6.57
C LYS A 43 4.36 12.10 5.29
N VAL A 44 3.32 12.92 5.35
CA VAL A 44 2.42 13.14 4.22
C VAL A 44 2.74 14.46 3.51
N TYR A 45 2.82 14.40 2.18
CA TYR A 45 2.82 15.57 1.31
C TYR A 45 1.50 15.59 0.53
N SER A 46 0.60 16.50 0.87
CA SER A 46 -0.72 16.59 0.25
C SER A 46 -0.74 17.66 -0.84
N ILE A 47 -1.01 17.24 -2.08
CA ILE A 47 -1.24 18.12 -3.23
C ILE A 47 -2.73 18.47 -3.27
N GLU A 48 -3.06 19.75 -3.18
CA GLU A 48 -4.43 20.22 -2.97
C GLU A 48 -4.78 21.39 -3.89
N ASP A 49 -5.97 21.37 -4.48
CA ASP A 49 -6.45 22.42 -5.39
C ASP A 49 -7.13 23.59 -4.65
N ASP A 50 -7.92 23.25 -3.62
CA ASP A 50 -8.77 24.20 -2.93
C ASP A 50 -8.05 24.78 -1.70
N LYS A 51 -7.80 26.09 -1.74
CA LYS A 51 -7.14 26.84 -0.66
C LYS A 51 -7.79 26.65 0.71
N LYS A 52 -9.08 26.28 0.79
CA LYS A 52 -9.75 26.05 2.07
C LYS A 52 -9.24 24.82 2.83
N TRP A 53 -8.66 23.85 2.11
CA TRP A 53 -8.12 22.63 2.70
C TRP A 53 -6.63 22.75 3.04
N ILE A 54 -5.95 23.76 2.51
CA ILE A 54 -4.55 24.05 2.86
C ILE A 54 -4.45 24.38 4.34
N GLY A 55 -3.63 23.62 5.06
CA GLY A 55 -3.46 23.75 6.51
C GLY A 55 -4.58 23.12 7.35
N TYR A 56 -5.54 22.41 6.74
CA TYR A 56 -6.62 21.76 7.48
C TYR A 56 -6.13 20.67 8.45
N CYS A 57 -5.19 19.86 7.97
CA CYS A 57 -4.40 18.91 8.78
C CYS A 57 -3.02 19.52 9.04
N GLU A 58 -2.78 20.01 10.25
CA GLU A 58 -1.55 20.75 10.63
C GLU A 58 -0.26 19.96 10.40
N ASP A 59 -0.33 18.63 10.52
CA ASP A 59 0.82 17.72 10.38
C ASP A 59 1.15 17.34 8.92
N SER A 60 0.35 17.80 7.94
CA SER A 60 0.61 17.54 6.52
C SER A 60 1.48 18.63 5.88
N ASN A 61 2.33 18.24 4.93
CA ASN A 61 3.14 19.14 4.13
C ASN A 61 2.35 19.50 2.86
N TYR A 62 1.67 20.65 2.84
CA TYR A 62 0.82 21.02 1.70
C TYR A 62 1.62 21.55 0.50
N ILE A 63 1.21 21.11 -0.68
CA ILE A 63 1.56 21.68 -1.97
C ILE A 63 0.25 22.22 -2.57
N HIS A 64 0.04 23.54 -2.52
CA HIS A 64 -1.14 24.14 -3.12
C HIS A 64 -0.95 24.22 -4.65
N ALA A 65 -1.61 23.34 -5.39
CA ALA A 65 -1.53 23.28 -6.85
C ALA A 65 -2.94 23.50 -7.43
N PRO A 66 -3.26 24.69 -7.96
CA PRO A 66 -4.57 24.95 -8.58
C PRO A 66 -4.84 24.01 -9.76
N LEU A 67 -6.12 23.76 -10.05
CA LEU A 67 -6.50 23.06 -11.28
C LEU A 67 -6.40 24.00 -12.49
N VAL A 68 -5.67 23.58 -13.51
CA VAL A 68 -5.41 24.29 -14.78
C VAL A 68 -5.70 23.38 -15.97
N GLU A 69 -5.94 23.95 -17.15
CA GLU A 69 -6.09 23.19 -18.39
C GLU A 69 -4.74 22.54 -18.77
N ILE A 70 -4.74 21.25 -19.09
CA ILE A 70 -3.52 20.52 -19.45
C ILE A 70 -3.10 20.70 -20.92
N SER A 71 -4.01 21.12 -21.79
CA SER A 71 -3.73 21.44 -23.19
C SER A 71 -4.59 22.61 -23.67
N GLU A 72 -4.16 23.25 -24.75
CA GLU A 72 -4.92 24.31 -25.44
C GLU A 72 -6.13 23.75 -26.23
N GLU A 73 -6.36 22.43 -26.19
CA GLU A 73 -7.48 21.81 -26.88
C GLU A 73 -8.79 22.17 -26.20
N LYS A 74 -9.81 22.40 -27.02
CA LYS A 74 -11.17 22.61 -26.53
C LYS A 74 -11.63 21.36 -25.77
N ASP A 75 -12.14 21.56 -24.56
CA ASP A 75 -12.56 20.51 -23.63
C ASP A 75 -11.41 19.70 -23.00
N SER A 76 -10.19 20.27 -22.97
CA SER A 76 -9.08 19.73 -22.17
C SER A 76 -9.52 19.51 -20.72
N PRO A 77 -9.21 18.36 -20.09
CA PRO A 77 -9.48 18.18 -18.68
C PRO A 77 -8.65 19.16 -17.86
N LEU A 78 -9.18 19.54 -16.70
CA LEU A 78 -8.41 20.26 -15.70
C LEU A 78 -7.54 19.28 -14.92
N TRP A 79 -6.35 19.71 -14.51
CA TRP A 79 -5.47 18.96 -13.62
C TRP A 79 -4.67 19.90 -12.74
N TYR A 80 -4.06 19.37 -11.68
CA TYR A 80 -3.13 20.12 -10.86
C TYR A 80 -2.03 20.76 -11.71
N ASP A 81 -1.68 22.01 -11.39
CA ASP A 81 -0.54 22.71 -11.96
C ASP A 81 0.76 21.93 -11.72
N VAL A 82 1.29 21.39 -12.82
CA VAL A 82 2.48 20.53 -12.85
C VAL A 82 3.73 21.29 -12.41
N GLU A 83 3.88 22.54 -12.82
CA GLU A 83 5.07 23.33 -12.46
C GLU A 83 5.15 23.51 -10.95
N THR A 84 4.00 23.78 -10.33
CA THR A 84 3.87 23.94 -8.88
C THR A 84 4.17 22.63 -8.13
N ILE A 85 3.69 21.48 -8.65
CA ILE A 85 3.99 20.16 -8.06
C ILE A 85 5.49 19.85 -8.19
N SER A 86 6.04 19.92 -9.39
CA SER A 86 7.43 19.54 -9.67
C SER A 86 8.45 20.35 -8.89
N ALA A 87 8.12 21.60 -8.53
CA ALA A 87 8.99 22.45 -7.72
C ALA A 87 9.02 22.08 -6.22
N GLN A 88 8.04 21.33 -5.71
CA GLN A 88 7.82 21.14 -4.27
C GLN A 88 7.66 19.67 -3.83
N ILE A 89 7.36 18.77 -4.76
CA ILE A 89 7.24 17.34 -4.48
C ILE A 89 8.58 16.81 -3.93
N PRO A 90 8.59 15.99 -2.86
CA PRO A 90 9.83 15.44 -2.34
C PRO A 90 10.50 14.51 -3.37
N GLU A 91 11.84 14.52 -3.42
CA GLU A 91 12.61 13.62 -4.30
C GLU A 91 12.42 12.14 -3.92
N ASP A 92 12.29 11.87 -2.62
CA ASP A 92 12.09 10.53 -2.05
C ASP A 92 10.72 10.41 -1.37
N TYR A 93 9.98 9.39 -1.78
CA TYR A 93 8.75 8.94 -1.16
C TYR A 93 8.49 7.48 -1.54
N ASP A 94 7.61 6.83 -0.79
CA ASP A 94 7.45 5.37 -0.80
C ASP A 94 6.11 4.91 -1.41
N LEU A 95 5.15 5.83 -1.56
CA LEU A 95 3.80 5.55 -2.10
C LEU A 95 3.13 6.83 -2.59
N VAL A 96 2.26 6.67 -3.60
CA VAL A 96 1.33 7.72 -4.03
C VAL A 96 -0.11 7.29 -3.75
N LEU A 97 -0.85 8.11 -3.00
CA LEU A 97 -2.29 7.98 -2.79
C LEU A 97 -3.03 8.93 -3.73
N VAL A 98 -3.94 8.42 -4.54
CA VAL A 98 -4.76 9.19 -5.48
C VAL A 98 -6.19 9.27 -4.97
N ASP A 99 -6.49 10.30 -4.19
CA ASP A 99 -7.83 10.57 -3.61
C ASP A 99 -8.48 11.84 -4.22
N GLY A 100 -7.75 12.58 -5.04
CA GLY A 100 -8.18 13.83 -5.64
C GLY A 100 -7.43 14.18 -6.94
N PRO A 101 -7.94 15.15 -7.71
CA PRO A 101 -9.34 15.58 -7.75
C PRO A 101 -10.26 14.40 -8.13
N SER A 102 -11.57 14.54 -7.95
CA SER A 102 -12.53 13.52 -8.41
C SER A 102 -12.58 13.42 -9.94
N GLY A 103 -13.13 12.33 -10.47
CA GLY A 103 -13.27 12.16 -11.92
C GLY A 103 -14.01 13.30 -12.63
N LYS A 104 -15.02 13.88 -11.96
CA LYS A 104 -15.78 15.04 -12.49
C LYS A 104 -14.96 16.33 -12.55
N LYS A 105 -13.91 16.45 -11.74
CA LYS A 105 -13.04 17.61 -11.67
C LYS A 105 -11.83 17.49 -12.59
N GLY A 106 -11.32 16.26 -12.79
CA GLY A 106 -10.13 16.09 -13.62
C GLY A 106 -9.25 14.87 -13.38
N ARG A 107 -9.69 13.82 -12.65
CA ARG A 107 -8.80 12.68 -12.30
C ARG A 107 -8.03 12.08 -13.49
N SER A 108 -8.60 12.11 -14.68
CA SER A 108 -7.94 11.68 -15.92
C SER A 108 -6.65 12.44 -16.26
N GLY A 109 -6.47 13.67 -15.77
CA GLY A 109 -5.24 14.45 -15.92
C GLY A 109 -4.01 13.77 -15.32
N LEU A 110 -4.20 12.84 -14.38
CA LEU A 110 -3.13 11.98 -13.86
C LEU A 110 -2.45 11.19 -15.00
N LEU A 111 -3.22 10.64 -15.94
CA LEU A 111 -2.70 9.80 -17.03
C LEU A 111 -1.76 10.58 -17.96
N ALA A 112 -2.04 11.87 -18.18
CA ALA A 112 -1.21 12.74 -18.99
C ALA A 112 0.08 13.19 -18.28
N ASN A 113 0.10 13.13 -16.95
CA ASN A 113 1.16 13.70 -16.12
C ASN A 113 1.87 12.66 -15.24
N LEU A 114 1.80 11.37 -15.60
CA LEU A 114 2.44 10.30 -14.83
C LEU A 114 3.96 10.48 -14.65
N GLU A 115 4.61 11.20 -15.59
CA GLU A 115 6.05 11.45 -15.57
C GLU A 115 6.53 12.27 -14.38
N ILE A 116 5.65 13.05 -13.73
CA ILE A 116 6.04 13.86 -12.57
C ILE A 116 6.23 13.03 -11.31
N PHE A 117 5.68 11.80 -11.31
CA PHE A 117 5.78 10.90 -10.17
C PHE A 117 6.86 9.86 -10.42
N ARG A 118 7.58 9.53 -9.35
CA ARG A 118 8.32 8.27 -9.23
C ARG A 118 7.45 7.11 -9.64
N LYS A 119 7.95 6.38 -10.62
CA LYS A 119 7.29 5.17 -11.09
C LYS A 119 7.67 4.01 -10.19
N ASP A 120 8.84 3.91 -9.58
CA ASP A 120 9.26 2.74 -8.80
C ASP A 120 8.45 2.45 -7.51
N VAL A 121 7.46 3.27 -7.17
CA VAL A 121 6.61 3.11 -5.99
C VAL A 121 5.20 2.60 -6.34
N PRO A 122 4.46 2.00 -5.38
CA PRO A 122 3.06 1.67 -5.55
C PRO A 122 2.16 2.91 -5.59
N PHE A 123 1.07 2.77 -6.34
CA PHE A 123 -0.04 3.72 -6.35
C PHE A 123 -1.27 3.08 -5.72
N VAL A 124 -1.95 3.80 -4.84
CA VAL A 124 -3.27 3.44 -4.30
C VAL A 124 -4.27 4.45 -4.83
N ILE A 125 -5.26 3.99 -5.58
CA ILE A 125 -6.29 4.85 -6.18
C ILE A 125 -7.58 4.63 -5.42
N ASP A 126 -8.04 5.67 -4.73
CA ASP A 126 -9.27 5.59 -3.94
C ASP A 126 -10.51 5.75 -4.83
N ASP A 127 -11.65 5.31 -4.30
CA ASP A 127 -12.98 5.38 -4.91
C ASP A 127 -13.09 4.72 -6.31
N THR A 128 -12.33 3.67 -6.58
CA THR A 128 -12.45 2.89 -7.83
C THR A 128 -13.74 2.08 -7.94
N LEU A 129 -14.66 2.22 -6.99
CA LEU A 129 -16.06 1.81 -7.18
C LEU A 129 -16.77 2.69 -8.22
N ARG A 130 -16.30 3.93 -8.41
CA ARG A 130 -16.79 4.85 -9.43
C ARG A 130 -16.18 4.49 -10.78
N GLU A 131 -17.00 4.51 -11.84
CA GLU A 131 -16.61 4.06 -13.18
C GLU A 131 -15.39 4.81 -13.72
N HIS A 132 -15.34 6.13 -13.55
CA HIS A 132 -14.25 6.95 -14.05
C HIS A 132 -12.92 6.64 -13.35
N GLU A 133 -12.93 6.54 -12.02
CA GLU A 133 -11.78 6.21 -11.19
C GLU A 133 -11.25 4.79 -11.49
N CYS A 134 -12.17 3.83 -11.68
CA CYS A 134 -11.82 2.48 -12.12
C CYS A 134 -11.14 2.49 -13.50
N HIS A 135 -11.65 3.29 -14.44
CA HIS A 135 -11.03 3.44 -15.76
C HIS A 135 -9.62 4.03 -15.65
N VAL A 136 -9.43 5.10 -14.88
CA VAL A 136 -8.09 5.68 -14.63
C VAL A 136 -7.13 4.63 -14.06
N ALA A 137 -7.57 3.83 -13.07
CA ALA A 137 -6.73 2.79 -12.49
C ALA A 137 -6.28 1.73 -13.51
N ARG A 138 -7.18 1.32 -14.41
CA ARG A 138 -6.88 0.33 -15.46
C ARG A 138 -5.93 0.88 -16.52
N GLU A 139 -6.20 2.08 -17.02
CA GLU A 139 -5.33 2.74 -18.01
C GLU A 139 -3.94 2.99 -17.42
N MET A 140 -3.88 3.46 -16.18
CA MET A 140 -2.61 3.69 -15.50
C MET A 140 -1.81 2.39 -15.30
N ALA A 141 -2.46 1.29 -14.91
CA ALA A 141 -1.79 0.00 -14.77
C ALA A 141 -1.24 -0.50 -16.11
N TYR A 142 -1.97 -0.28 -17.21
CA TYR A 142 -1.51 -0.59 -18.56
C TYR A 142 -0.31 0.27 -18.97
N LEU A 143 -0.36 1.59 -18.77
CA LEU A 143 0.72 2.52 -19.10
C LEU A 143 2.00 2.25 -18.31
N LEU A 144 1.87 1.79 -17.07
CA LEU A 144 3.00 1.44 -16.21
C LEU A 144 3.51 0.00 -16.38
N ASP A 145 2.80 -0.83 -17.17
CA ASP A 145 3.04 -2.28 -17.33
C ASP A 145 3.11 -3.02 -15.97
N ARG A 146 2.06 -2.89 -15.17
CA ARG A 146 2.04 -3.35 -13.76
C ARG A 146 0.83 -4.14 -13.34
N PRO A 147 0.97 -5.00 -12.31
CA PRO A 147 -0.16 -5.69 -11.72
C PRO A 147 -1.13 -4.70 -11.05
N LEU A 148 -2.41 -4.81 -11.44
CA LEU A 148 -3.54 -4.13 -10.82
C LEU A 148 -4.25 -5.08 -9.85
N TYR A 149 -4.36 -4.68 -8.59
CA TYR A 149 -5.16 -5.35 -7.58
C TYR A 149 -6.40 -4.51 -7.30
N VAL A 150 -7.58 -5.10 -7.51
CA VAL A 150 -8.86 -4.41 -7.32
C VAL A 150 -9.51 -4.88 -6.03
N PHE A 151 -9.84 -3.93 -5.16
CA PHE A 151 -10.63 -4.13 -3.95
C PHE A 151 -12.01 -3.47 -4.12
N TRP A 152 -12.89 -3.59 -3.13
CA TRP A 152 -14.30 -3.21 -3.31
C TRP A 152 -14.50 -1.72 -3.66
N ASN A 153 -13.66 -0.82 -3.13
CA ASN A 153 -13.73 0.62 -3.40
C ASN A 153 -12.41 1.30 -3.75
N PHE A 154 -11.28 0.60 -3.75
CA PHE A 154 -9.98 1.16 -4.17
C PHE A 154 -9.19 0.13 -4.96
N SER A 155 -8.15 0.59 -5.65
CA SER A 155 -7.23 -0.28 -6.38
C SER A 155 -5.79 0.02 -6.05
N ILE A 156 -4.92 -0.98 -6.21
CA ILE A 156 -3.47 -0.86 -6.02
C ILE A 156 -2.79 -1.21 -7.33
N ILE A 157 -1.88 -0.34 -7.78
CA ILE A 157 -0.96 -0.61 -8.88
C ILE A 157 0.43 -0.75 -8.25
N ALA A 158 0.91 -1.99 -8.15
CA ALA A 158 2.17 -2.28 -7.47
C ALA A 158 3.34 -2.38 -8.48
N PRO A 159 4.57 -1.98 -8.10
CA PRO A 159 5.74 -2.14 -8.96
C PRO A 159 6.06 -3.63 -9.22
N ASP A 160 5.77 -4.49 -8.25
CA ASP A 160 5.96 -5.94 -8.30
C ASP A 160 4.71 -6.69 -7.80
N PHE A 161 4.65 -8.00 -8.05
CA PHE A 161 3.59 -8.84 -7.51
C PHE A 161 3.57 -8.80 -5.97
N LEU A 162 2.41 -8.45 -5.41
CA LEU A 162 2.20 -8.47 -3.97
C LEU A 162 2.18 -9.91 -3.44
N PRO A 163 2.87 -10.19 -2.32
CA PRO A 163 2.76 -11.46 -1.62
C PRO A 163 1.30 -11.75 -1.23
N VAL A 164 0.90 -13.03 -1.33
CA VAL A 164 -0.45 -13.51 -0.99
C VAL A 164 -0.89 -13.04 0.40
N GLU A 165 0.02 -13.01 1.37
CA GLU A 165 -0.28 -12.52 2.72
C GLU A 165 -0.72 -11.05 2.73
N LYS A 166 -0.01 -10.18 2.01
CA LYS A 166 -0.35 -8.75 1.94
C LYS A 166 -1.73 -8.60 1.31
N ILE A 167 -1.98 -9.30 0.20
CA ILE A 167 -3.29 -9.30 -0.46
C ILE A 167 -4.38 -9.77 0.50
N ALA A 168 -4.16 -10.87 1.23
CA ALA A 168 -5.16 -11.40 2.18
C ALA A 168 -5.48 -10.42 3.31
N ARG A 169 -4.46 -9.76 3.88
CA ARG A 169 -4.65 -8.73 4.93
C ARG A 169 -5.42 -7.53 4.43
N ILE A 170 -5.10 -7.04 3.22
CA ILE A 170 -5.79 -5.91 2.60
C ILE A 170 -7.23 -6.31 2.27
N GLN A 171 -7.43 -7.46 1.63
CA GLN A 171 -8.76 -7.98 1.29
C GLN A 171 -9.63 -8.14 2.52
N LYS A 172 -9.10 -8.69 3.61
CA LYS A 172 -9.83 -8.84 4.88
C LYS A 172 -10.31 -7.48 5.39
N ALA A 173 -9.42 -6.49 5.49
CA ALA A 173 -9.79 -5.16 5.95
C ALA A 173 -10.81 -4.49 5.02
N ALA A 174 -10.63 -4.62 3.71
CA ALA A 174 -11.53 -4.08 2.71
C ALA A 174 -12.94 -4.70 2.81
N LEU A 175 -13.04 -6.03 2.99
CA LEU A 175 -14.33 -6.71 3.19
C LEU A 175 -15.01 -6.32 4.51
N GLN A 176 -14.25 -6.10 5.59
CA GLN A 176 -14.81 -5.61 6.85
C GLN A 176 -15.44 -4.22 6.70
N VAL A 177 -14.84 -3.34 5.88
CA VAL A 177 -15.45 -2.04 5.56
C VAL A 177 -16.74 -2.28 4.76
N LEU A 178 -16.67 -3.06 3.67
CA LEU A 178 -17.82 -3.36 2.81
C LEU A 178 -19.01 -3.98 3.57
N GLU A 179 -18.77 -4.85 4.55
CA GLU A 179 -19.82 -5.46 5.38
C GLU A 179 -20.48 -4.47 6.34
N SER A 180 -19.79 -3.37 6.66
CA SER A 180 -20.31 -2.27 7.48
C SER A 180 -20.99 -1.16 6.68
N GLU A 181 -21.04 -1.28 5.35
CA GLU A 181 -21.64 -0.27 4.48
C GLU A 181 -23.17 -0.37 4.44
N GLU A 182 -23.81 0.79 4.24
CA GLU A 182 -25.26 0.87 4.17
C GLU A 182 -25.76 0.35 2.81
N ASP A 183 -26.81 -0.48 2.84
CA ASP A 183 -27.47 -1.01 1.62
C ASP A 183 -27.82 0.10 0.61
N GLY A 184 -28.26 1.27 1.11
CA GLY A 184 -28.63 2.40 0.26
C GLY A 184 -27.44 2.95 -0.52
N TYR A 185 -26.27 3.04 0.13
CA TYR A 185 -25.03 3.42 -0.50
C TYR A 185 -24.61 2.39 -1.56
N LEU A 186 -24.60 1.11 -1.19
CA LEU A 186 -24.22 0.03 -2.11
C LEU A 186 -25.14 -0.04 -3.35
N LYS A 187 -26.44 0.15 -3.17
CA LYS A 187 -27.42 0.19 -4.28
C LYS A 187 -27.21 1.35 -5.27
N SER A 188 -26.47 2.38 -4.88
CA SER A 188 -26.12 3.46 -5.81
C SER A 188 -25.02 3.08 -6.82
N TYR A 189 -24.26 2.03 -6.53
CA TYR A 189 -23.16 1.54 -7.37
C TYR A 189 -23.39 0.12 -7.92
N PHE A 190 -24.09 -0.73 -7.17
CA PHE A 190 -24.34 -2.11 -7.54
C PHE A 190 -25.81 -2.33 -7.88
N SER A 191 -26.07 -2.94 -9.04
CA SER A 191 -27.43 -3.38 -9.40
C SER A 191 -27.97 -4.44 -8.44
N ILE A 192 -27.08 -5.26 -7.89
CA ILE A 192 -27.39 -6.29 -6.89
C ILE A 192 -26.29 -6.22 -5.82
N PRO A 193 -26.57 -5.76 -4.59
CA PRO A 193 -25.56 -5.66 -3.53
C PRO A 193 -25.24 -7.02 -2.87
N LYS A 194 -26.02 -8.06 -3.19
CA LYS A 194 -25.78 -9.42 -2.71
C LYS A 194 -24.61 -10.03 -3.49
N PRO A 195 -23.55 -10.50 -2.81
CA PRO A 195 -22.42 -11.09 -3.49
C PRO A 195 -22.81 -12.43 -4.15
N ILE A 196 -22.25 -12.70 -5.33
CA ILE A 196 -22.45 -13.96 -6.06
C ILE A 196 -21.66 -15.10 -5.41
N VAL A 197 -20.49 -14.77 -4.85
CA VAL A 197 -19.62 -15.68 -4.12
C VAL A 197 -19.69 -15.33 -2.64
N GLU A 198 -19.84 -16.33 -1.79
CA GLU A 198 -19.82 -16.13 -0.35
C GLU A 198 -18.45 -15.58 0.10
N ARG A 199 -18.47 -14.58 0.98
CA ARG A 199 -17.26 -13.98 1.52
C ARG A 199 -16.75 -14.88 2.63
N ASP A 200 -15.58 -15.47 2.46
CA ASP A 200 -14.98 -16.35 3.45
C ASP A 200 -13.86 -15.62 4.21
N LEU A 201 -14.25 -14.87 5.25
CA LEU A 201 -13.28 -14.21 6.15
C LEU A 201 -12.47 -15.24 6.95
N GLU A 202 -13.02 -16.42 7.23
CA GLU A 202 -12.33 -17.49 7.96
C GLU A 202 -11.20 -18.08 7.13
N GLN A 203 -11.40 -18.25 5.83
CA GLN A 203 -10.36 -18.66 4.89
C GLN A 203 -9.21 -17.65 4.86
N LEU A 204 -9.52 -16.34 4.80
CA LEU A 204 -8.49 -15.29 4.85
C LEU A 204 -7.70 -15.34 6.18
N ASP A 205 -8.39 -15.58 7.30
CA ASP A 205 -7.74 -15.74 8.60
C ASP A 205 -6.86 -16.98 8.69
N SER A 206 -7.31 -18.09 8.09
CA SER A 206 -6.52 -19.31 7.99
C SER A 206 -5.23 -19.07 7.19
N ILE A 207 -5.33 -18.43 6.02
CA ILE A 207 -4.17 -18.07 5.19
C ILE A 207 -3.19 -17.17 5.98
N ILE A 208 -3.70 -16.13 6.63
CA ILE A 208 -2.87 -15.21 7.41
C ILE A 208 -2.19 -15.95 8.58
N SER A 209 -2.91 -16.80 9.28
CA SER A 209 -2.41 -17.56 10.43
C SER A 209 -1.34 -18.57 10.01
N GLU A 210 -1.58 -19.33 8.94
CA GLU A 210 -0.61 -20.29 8.39
C GLU A 210 0.69 -19.60 7.99
N LEU A 211 0.61 -18.43 7.33
CA LEU A 211 1.78 -17.67 6.90
C LEU A 211 2.55 -17.07 8.09
N ASN A 212 1.86 -16.62 9.14
CA ASN A 212 2.51 -16.17 10.37
C ASN A 212 3.25 -17.32 11.07
N GLN A 213 2.63 -18.51 11.12
CA GLN A 213 3.27 -19.69 11.72
C GLN A 213 4.54 -20.07 10.95
N LYS A 214 4.49 -20.13 9.62
CA LYS A 214 5.66 -20.40 8.78
C LYS A 214 6.79 -19.40 9.01
N ARG A 215 6.48 -18.11 9.19
CA ARG A 215 7.50 -17.09 9.53
C ARG A 215 8.14 -17.33 10.89
N LEU A 216 7.35 -17.67 11.90
CA LEU A 216 7.87 -17.99 13.23
C LEU A 216 8.79 -19.22 13.18
N ASP A 217 8.42 -20.23 12.42
CA ASP A 217 9.22 -21.43 12.24
C ASP A 217 10.55 -21.11 11.53
N VAL A 218 10.52 -20.32 10.46
CA VAL A 218 11.74 -19.87 9.76
C VAL A 218 12.65 -19.06 10.69
N ALA A 219 12.10 -18.09 11.43
CA ALA A 219 12.86 -17.28 12.38
C ALA A 219 13.50 -18.15 13.50
N SER A 220 12.77 -19.16 13.98
CA SER A 220 13.27 -20.14 14.95
C SER A 220 14.43 -20.97 14.40
N LEU A 221 14.32 -21.43 13.13
CA LEU A 221 15.37 -22.17 12.45
C LEU A 221 16.62 -21.29 12.23
N GLU A 222 16.46 -20.05 11.78
CA GLU A 222 17.56 -19.11 11.61
C GLU A 222 18.29 -18.81 12.93
N ALA A 223 17.53 -18.60 14.01
CA ALA A 223 18.11 -18.41 15.34
C ALA A 223 18.88 -19.65 15.81
N SER A 224 18.35 -20.85 15.54
CA SER A 224 19.01 -22.12 15.84
C SER A 224 20.31 -22.29 15.04
N GLN A 225 20.30 -21.94 13.75
CA GLN A 225 21.48 -21.97 12.89
C GLN A 225 22.56 -21.00 13.39
N ARG A 226 22.19 -19.75 13.70
CA ARG A 226 23.13 -18.76 14.29
C ARG A 226 23.74 -19.28 15.58
N LYS A 227 22.95 -19.93 16.44
CA LYS A 227 23.44 -20.54 17.68
C LYS A 227 24.43 -21.68 17.42
N LEU A 228 24.16 -22.55 16.44
CA LEU A 228 25.08 -23.61 16.04
C LEU A 228 26.41 -23.04 15.52
N GLU A 229 26.37 -22.02 14.66
CA GLU A 229 27.58 -21.37 14.15
C GLU A 229 28.44 -20.75 15.27
N LEU A 230 27.80 -20.16 16.29
CA LEU A 230 28.49 -19.64 17.47
C LEU A 230 29.14 -20.75 18.28
N ILE A 231 28.46 -21.89 18.47
CA ILE A 231 29.01 -23.07 19.16
C ILE A 231 30.20 -23.62 18.38
N GLU A 232 30.10 -23.75 17.05
CA GLU A 232 31.19 -24.22 16.19
C GLU A 232 32.43 -23.32 16.23
N LYS A 233 32.21 -22.01 16.34
CA LYS A 233 33.28 -21.02 16.47
C LYS A 233 33.83 -20.90 17.90
N SER A 234 33.18 -21.51 18.90
CA SER A 234 33.57 -21.38 20.30
C SER A 234 34.94 -22.03 20.61
N PHE A 235 35.71 -21.37 21.47
CA PHE A 235 37.02 -21.85 21.91
C PHE A 235 36.93 -23.19 22.64
N SER A 236 35.88 -23.39 23.45
CA SER A 236 35.65 -24.63 24.21
C SER A 236 35.45 -25.83 23.28
N LEU A 237 34.67 -25.70 22.20
CA LEU A 237 34.49 -26.77 21.22
C LEU A 237 35.80 -27.07 20.47
N ARG A 238 36.58 -26.03 20.11
CA ARG A 238 37.89 -26.19 19.47
C ARG A 238 38.89 -26.90 20.38
N LEU A 239 38.96 -26.51 21.65
CA LEU A 239 39.82 -27.14 22.66
C LEU A 239 39.40 -28.59 22.93
N GLY A 240 38.10 -28.85 23.03
CA GLY A 240 37.57 -30.21 23.16
C GLY A 240 37.91 -31.10 21.96
N ARG A 241 37.79 -30.58 20.73
CA ARG A 241 38.22 -31.28 19.50
C ARG A 241 39.73 -31.55 19.50
N PHE A 242 40.54 -30.60 19.95
CA PHE A 242 41.99 -30.78 20.06
C PHE A 242 42.37 -31.86 21.08
N LEU A 243 41.78 -31.83 22.28
CA LEU A 243 42.08 -32.79 23.35
C LEU A 243 41.61 -34.22 23.02
N THR A 244 40.51 -34.37 22.29
CA THR A 244 39.95 -35.68 21.91
C THR A 244 40.51 -36.25 20.59
N TYR A 245 41.29 -35.46 19.85
CA TYR A 245 41.87 -35.84 18.56
C TYR A 245 42.69 -37.14 18.60
N PRO A 246 43.59 -37.39 19.58
CA PRO A 246 44.40 -38.61 19.61
C PRO A 246 43.57 -39.89 19.77
N LEU A 247 42.48 -39.81 20.56
CA LEU A 247 41.58 -40.95 20.80
C LEU A 247 40.73 -41.29 19.56
N ARG A 248 40.39 -40.29 18.73
CA ARG A 248 39.70 -40.50 17.45
C ARG A 248 40.58 -41.16 16.39
N ILE A 249 41.89 -40.88 16.39
CA ILE A 249 42.82 -41.54 15.47
C ILE A 249 42.94 -43.03 15.81
N LEU A 250 43.08 -43.36 17.10
CA LEU A 250 43.17 -44.75 17.57
C LEU A 250 41.91 -45.58 17.29
N SER A 251 40.72 -44.97 17.23
CA SER A 251 39.49 -45.68 16.88
C SER A 251 39.32 -45.97 15.38
N ILE A 252 40.03 -45.24 14.51
CA ILE A 252 40.05 -45.48 13.05
C ILE A 252 40.96 -46.67 12.71
N PHE A 253 42.07 -46.86 13.44
CA PHE A 253 43.00 -47.98 13.24
C PHE A 253 42.55 -49.31 13.87
N LYS A 254 41.35 -49.35 14.47
CA LYS A 254 40.75 -50.56 15.08
C LYS A 254 39.62 -51.19 14.25
N LYS A 255 39.40 -50.72 13.02
CA LYS A 255 38.61 -51.42 11.99
C LYS A 255 39.56 -52.02 10.97
#